data_AF-A0AAE1Z620-F1
#
_entry.id   AF-A0AAE1Z620-F1
#
_cell.length_a   1.000
_cell.length_b   1.000
_cell.length_c   1.000
_cell.angle_alpha   90.00
_cell.angle_beta   90.00
_cell.angle_gamma   90.00
#
_symmetry.space_group_name_H-M   'P 1'
#
loop_
_entity.id
_entity.type
_entity.pdbx_description
1 polymer ?
#
loop_
_entity_poly.entity_id
_entity_poly.type
_entity_poly.pdbx_seq_one_letter_code
_entity_poly.pdbx_strand_id
1 'polypeptide(L)'
;MFIKTSDLAHLLIRNSALSEMGINFDAHLSHDIITEKPGSIQTVLYQIYVILSGADGFNKRDTTDFCSAEHSQLNAFQNLTYKHQLRQLIPRQSDVSLAQILSRFERKKQMNEKQIKKADLMDTLKKEAIVQEHWKSRLQRSYNLRIMQSELMAKLEATIINLPGHVGKKLKNESLNKEQLKQMHTNSISLKELDEFDSREENYESYNNDAFKARDKSGGQSHSNITMNNLKDYFNEATTNYMKLIHKKANEEKQAISEHQKRRRRVIMDILEAHHNRQEEIRSEQIIQRLSRQSHLESRICVQLEQIKREKSIILENRREREQQYEARIELGFQLAMDRERDMLLLKNEEEQEKLTILKQLWAGQLTKRRQASYKRHYDFIQNDIILLLLQFVMNVADYRVYTKILIPLRLFRQWKIEFIKGILPSDTSSAENQVEDPVENEIENTAYQLQLKPDQIIEEQHELLDDCDLEEYQNLTGDWDLANIGALYMKSFPNELIPRIQDKPMEWIDLKDEIRSNEFKLPNNIDQLRNNPILEWIIKRLYKINFPVN
;
A
#
# COMPACT_ATOMS: atom_id res chain seq x y z
N MET A 1 45.54 52.35 84.43
CA MET A 1 44.93 52.30 83.07
C MET A 1 43.43 52.18 83.28
N PHE A 2 42.72 53.31 83.25
CA PHE A 2 41.26 53.31 83.35
C PHE A 2 40.71 53.22 81.92
N ILE A 3 40.37 52.01 81.48
CA ILE A 3 39.53 51.84 80.29
C ILE A 3 38.16 52.36 80.70
N LYS A 4 37.59 53.28 79.92
CA LYS A 4 36.25 53.81 80.19
C LYS A 4 35.27 52.64 80.21
N THR A 5 34.51 52.53 81.29
CA THR A 5 33.53 51.47 81.55
C THR A 5 32.49 51.34 80.43
N SER A 6 32.22 52.44 79.72
CA SER A 6 31.36 52.48 78.53
C SER A 6 31.85 51.64 77.34
N ASP A 7 33.16 51.53 77.09
CA ASP A 7 33.67 50.88 75.87
C ASP A 7 33.69 49.35 76.01
N LEU A 8 33.89 48.85 77.23
CA LEU A 8 33.76 47.42 77.56
C LEU A 8 32.30 46.96 77.51
N ALA A 9 31.35 47.82 77.90
CA ALA A 9 29.92 47.53 77.83
C ALA A 9 29.45 47.23 76.40
N HIS A 10 29.87 48.04 75.42
CA HIS A 10 29.49 47.86 74.02
C HIS A 10 30.10 46.60 73.38
N LEU A 11 31.28 46.19 73.83
CA LEU A 11 31.94 44.96 73.37
C LEU A 11 31.26 43.70 73.91
N LEU A 12 30.75 43.73 75.15
CA LEU A 12 30.05 42.61 75.76
C LEU A 12 28.64 42.41 75.17
N ILE A 13 27.93 43.49 74.82
CA ILE A 13 26.58 43.42 74.24
C ILE A 13 26.59 42.82 72.82
N ARG A 14 27.70 42.97 72.09
CA ARG A 14 27.77 42.58 70.67
C ARG A 14 28.21 41.13 70.43
N ASN A 15 28.72 40.45 71.45
CA ASN A 15 29.28 39.10 71.30
C ASN A 15 28.26 38.02 71.74
N SER A 16 27.79 37.22 70.78
CA SER A 16 26.97 36.00 71.00
C SER A 16 27.65 34.95 71.88
N ALA A 17 28.97 35.06 72.05
CA ALA A 17 29.81 34.17 72.83
C ALA A 17 29.39 34.05 74.31
N LEU A 18 28.79 35.09 74.91
CA LEU A 18 28.31 35.01 76.30
C LEU A 18 27.06 34.13 76.42
N SER A 19 26.19 34.17 75.40
CA SER A 19 25.02 33.29 75.32
C SER A 19 25.42 31.85 75.03
N GLU A 20 26.45 31.64 74.20
CA GLU A 20 27.04 30.32 73.94
C GLU A 20 27.71 29.71 75.19
N MET A 21 28.19 30.53 76.12
CA MET A 21 28.75 30.09 77.41
C MET A 21 27.70 29.90 78.53
N GLY A 22 26.41 30.12 78.25
CA GLY A 22 25.31 29.90 79.20
C GLY A 22 25.13 30.98 80.27
N ILE A 23 25.72 32.17 80.08
CA ILE A 23 25.50 33.32 80.98
C ILE A 23 24.30 34.10 80.44
N ASN A 24 23.20 34.12 81.18
CA ASN A 24 21.98 34.85 80.80
C ASN A 24 22.23 36.35 80.88
N PHE A 25 22.59 36.96 79.75
CA PHE A 25 22.84 38.39 79.65
C PHE A 25 21.51 39.13 79.43
N ASP A 26 20.79 39.40 80.52
CA ASP A 26 19.47 40.04 80.47
C ASP A 26 19.52 41.54 80.10
N ALA A 27 18.42 42.04 79.56
CA ALA A 27 18.25 43.44 79.17
C ALA A 27 18.45 44.44 80.34
N HIS A 28 18.15 44.01 81.58
CA HIS A 28 18.37 44.82 82.77
C HIS A 28 19.85 44.91 83.16
N LEU A 29 20.58 43.82 83.00
CA LEU A 29 22.00 43.71 83.36
C LEU A 29 22.86 44.50 82.35
N SER A 30 22.49 44.44 81.08
CA SER A 30 23.06 45.31 80.03
C SER A 30 22.77 46.80 80.29
N HIS A 31 21.56 47.17 80.72
CA HIS A 31 21.24 48.54 81.09
C HIS A 31 22.02 49.04 82.33
N ASP A 32 22.19 48.19 83.34
CA ASP A 32 22.96 48.51 84.55
C ASP A 32 24.46 48.69 84.28
N ILE A 33 24.99 47.98 83.27
CA ILE A 33 26.37 48.13 82.78
C ILE A 33 26.52 49.44 81.97
N ILE A 34 25.55 49.75 81.11
CA ILE A 34 25.54 51.01 80.32
C ILE A 34 25.42 52.23 81.23
N THR A 35 24.68 52.12 82.34
CA THR A 35 24.47 53.22 83.31
C THR A 35 25.58 53.32 84.38
N GLU A 36 26.66 52.56 84.24
CA GLU A 36 27.88 52.58 85.07
C GLU A 36 27.62 52.43 86.58
N LYS A 37 26.63 51.59 86.97
CA LYS A 37 26.42 51.27 88.38
C LYS A 37 27.65 50.50 88.94
N PRO A 38 28.20 50.90 90.10
CA PRO A 38 29.40 50.26 90.64
C PRO A 38 29.08 48.82 91.10
N GLY A 39 29.75 47.84 90.51
CA GLY A 39 29.66 46.41 90.88
C GLY A 39 29.11 45.48 89.79
N SER A 40 28.32 45.98 88.84
CA SER A 40 27.62 45.15 87.82
C SER A 40 28.57 44.49 86.82
N ILE A 41 29.62 45.18 86.41
CA ILE A 41 30.65 44.62 85.53
C ILE A 41 31.49 43.58 86.28
N GLN A 42 31.67 43.78 87.58
CA GLN A 42 32.51 42.93 88.42
C GLN A 42 31.83 41.58 88.71
N THR A 43 30.50 41.56 88.84
CA THR A 43 29.73 40.31 88.97
C THR A 43 29.75 39.51 87.67
N VAL A 44 29.62 40.15 86.51
CA VAL A 44 29.75 39.47 85.20
C VAL A 44 31.16 38.92 84.99
N LEU A 45 32.20 39.72 85.28
CA LEU A 45 33.58 39.26 85.19
C LEU A 45 33.86 38.13 86.18
N TYR A 46 33.27 38.16 87.37
CA TYR A 46 33.39 37.05 88.33
C TYR A 46 32.66 35.80 87.85
N GLN A 47 31.47 35.91 87.22
CA GLN A 47 30.78 34.77 86.63
C GLN A 47 31.55 34.16 85.45
N ILE A 48 32.09 34.99 84.57
CA ILE A 48 32.99 34.57 83.50
C ILE A 48 34.24 33.89 84.10
N TYR A 49 34.81 34.49 85.15
CA TYR A 49 35.94 33.91 85.86
C TYR A 49 35.58 32.55 86.47
N VAL A 50 34.43 32.39 87.12
CA VAL A 50 34.00 31.09 87.70
C VAL A 50 33.81 30.03 86.62
N ILE A 51 33.18 30.37 85.49
CA ILE A 51 32.97 29.45 84.35
C ILE A 51 34.29 29.03 83.70
N LEU A 52 35.23 29.97 83.56
CA LEU A 52 36.55 29.71 83.00
C LEU A 52 37.47 28.97 83.99
N SER A 53 37.41 29.31 85.28
CA SER A 53 38.25 28.74 86.34
C SER A 53 37.81 27.33 86.73
N GLY A 54 36.56 26.95 86.47
CA GLY A 54 36.02 25.64 86.83
C GLY A 54 36.01 25.38 88.35
N ALA A 55 36.14 26.44 89.16
CA ALA A 55 36.12 26.35 90.61
C ALA A 55 34.66 26.45 91.07
N ASP A 56 34.24 25.38 91.74
CA ASP A 56 32.91 25.12 92.32
C ASP A 56 31.79 24.78 91.32
N GLY A 57 31.80 23.52 90.86
CA GLY A 57 30.57 22.75 90.62
C GLY A 57 29.68 23.09 89.41
N PHE A 58 30.15 23.86 88.42
CA PHE A 58 29.37 24.11 87.19
C PHE A 58 29.61 23.04 86.12
N ASN A 59 28.61 22.16 85.89
CA ASN A 59 28.68 21.06 84.92
C ASN A 59 28.68 21.57 83.47
N LYS A 60 29.83 21.52 82.80
CA LYS A 60 30.04 21.88 81.38
C LYS A 60 29.25 21.06 80.34
N ARG A 61 28.44 20.08 80.75
CA ARG A 61 27.79 19.11 79.83
C ARG A 61 26.40 19.54 79.36
N ASP A 62 25.62 20.25 80.17
CA ASP A 62 24.19 20.41 79.88
C ASP A 62 23.87 21.51 78.84
N THR A 63 24.77 22.48 78.62
CA THR A 63 24.53 23.59 77.68
C THR A 63 25.04 23.32 76.25
N THR A 64 26.06 22.46 76.09
CA THR A 64 26.63 22.15 74.77
C THR A 64 25.84 21.07 74.03
N ASP A 65 25.11 20.22 74.75
CA ASP A 65 24.35 19.11 74.18
C ASP A 65 23.01 19.54 73.55
N PHE A 66 22.38 20.62 74.03
CA PHE A 66 21.09 21.09 73.50
C PHE A 66 21.21 21.80 72.14
N CYS A 67 22.23 22.64 71.93
CA CYS A 67 22.36 23.38 70.68
C CYS A 67 22.88 22.53 69.50
N SER A 68 23.65 21.47 69.77
CA SER A 68 24.18 20.60 68.70
C SER A 68 23.11 19.71 68.06
N ALA A 69 22.11 19.29 68.84
CA ALA A 69 21.10 18.33 68.40
C ALA A 69 20.07 18.91 67.41
N GLU A 70 19.56 20.13 67.66
CA GLU A 70 18.54 20.75 66.80
C GLU A 70 19.12 21.20 65.44
N HIS A 71 20.34 21.74 65.44
CA HIS A 71 21.04 22.12 64.20
C HIS A 71 21.40 20.90 63.33
N SER A 72 21.72 19.76 63.94
CA SER A 72 22.02 18.52 63.21
C SER A 72 20.79 17.94 62.49
N GLN A 73 19.60 18.01 63.10
CA GLN A 73 18.36 17.51 62.50
C GLN A 73 17.90 18.38 61.32
N LEU A 74 17.94 19.70 61.45
CA LEU A 74 17.61 20.64 60.36
C LEU A 74 18.52 20.46 59.14
N ASN A 75 19.82 20.27 59.37
CA ASN A 75 20.78 20.01 58.30
C ASN A 75 20.51 18.68 57.59
N ALA A 76 20.06 17.64 58.31
CA ALA A 76 19.69 16.37 57.70
C ALA A 76 18.47 16.49 56.77
N PHE A 77 17.43 17.23 57.18
CA PHE A 77 16.24 17.47 56.36
C PHE A 77 16.54 18.32 55.12
N GLN A 78 17.34 19.38 55.26
CA GLN A 78 17.79 20.19 54.11
C GLN A 78 18.61 19.34 53.12
N ASN A 79 19.51 18.48 53.62
CA ASN A 79 20.30 17.59 52.78
C ASN A 79 19.46 16.55 52.01
N LEU A 80 18.40 16.00 52.59
CA LEU A 80 17.51 15.07 51.89
C LEU A 80 16.74 15.76 50.77
N THR A 81 16.24 16.96 51.03
CA THR A 81 15.49 17.76 50.05
C THR A 81 16.40 18.17 48.89
N TYR A 82 17.62 18.59 49.20
CA TYR A 82 18.65 18.92 48.23
C TYR A 82 19.08 17.71 47.38
N LYS A 83 19.25 16.53 48.00
CA LYS A 83 19.52 15.27 47.26
C LYS A 83 18.39 14.89 46.31
N HIS A 84 17.14 15.14 46.69
CA HIS A 84 15.99 14.85 45.85
C HIS A 84 15.91 15.79 44.63
N GLN A 85 16.24 17.08 44.81
CA GLN A 85 16.34 18.06 43.72
C GLN A 85 17.52 17.74 42.78
N LEU A 86 18.68 17.37 43.32
CA LEU A 86 19.84 16.93 42.52
C LEU A 86 19.52 15.70 41.65
N ARG A 87 18.76 14.74 42.17
CA ARG A 87 18.32 13.55 41.43
C ARG A 87 17.35 13.87 40.28
N GLN A 88 16.67 15.01 40.29
CA GLN A 88 15.81 15.46 39.20
C GLN A 88 16.57 16.30 38.16
N LEU A 89 17.62 17.00 38.59
CA LEU A 89 18.47 17.82 37.71
C LEU A 89 19.52 16.99 36.95
N ILE A 90 19.93 15.84 37.49
CA ILE A 90 20.92 14.96 36.87
C ILE A 90 20.17 13.79 36.20
N PRO A 91 20.20 13.68 34.86
CA PRO A 91 19.60 12.56 34.14
C PRO A 91 20.21 11.23 34.62
N ARG A 92 19.38 10.23 34.87
CA ARG A 92 19.89 8.91 35.27
C ARG A 92 20.61 8.27 34.10
N GLN A 93 21.66 7.49 34.36
CA GLN A 93 22.38 6.74 33.32
C GLN A 93 21.46 5.82 32.52
N SER A 94 20.40 5.28 33.14
CA SER A 94 19.35 4.52 32.46
C SER A 94 18.62 5.34 31.40
N ASP A 95 18.38 6.61 31.69
CA ASP A 95 17.60 7.51 30.84
C ASP A 95 18.45 7.99 29.66
N VAL A 96 19.75 8.21 29.90
CA VAL A 96 20.75 8.50 28.85
C VAL A 96 20.92 7.29 27.92
N SER A 97 21.04 6.09 28.47
CA SER A 97 21.11 4.84 27.70
C SER A 97 19.84 4.61 26.88
N LEU A 98 18.66 4.81 27.48
CA LEU A 98 17.37 4.72 26.79
C LEU A 98 17.27 5.75 25.65
N ALA A 99 17.67 7.00 25.88
CA ALA A 99 17.68 8.05 24.87
C ALA A 99 18.63 7.71 23.70
N GLN A 100 19.81 7.16 23.99
CA GLN A 100 20.73 6.68 22.96
C GLN A 100 20.12 5.54 22.13
N ILE A 101 19.46 4.58 22.77
CA ILE A 101 18.75 3.48 22.11
C ILE A 101 17.63 4.01 21.21
N LEU A 102 16.80 4.94 21.72
CA LEU A 102 15.73 5.57 20.94
C LEU A 102 16.29 6.32 19.72
N SER A 103 17.37 7.09 19.88
CA SER A 103 18.01 7.79 18.76
C SER A 103 18.51 6.82 17.68
N ARG A 104 19.01 5.64 18.08
CA ARG A 104 19.46 4.59 17.15
C ARG A 104 18.27 4.00 16.39
N PHE A 105 17.16 3.75 17.06
CA PHE A 105 15.93 3.27 16.42
C PHE A 105 15.32 4.31 15.48
N GLU A 106 15.31 5.59 15.86
CA GLU A 106 14.84 6.69 15.01
C GLU A 106 15.71 6.85 13.76
N ARG A 107 17.04 6.83 13.89
CA ARG A 107 17.94 6.83 12.72
C ARG A 107 17.67 5.63 11.82
N LYS A 108 17.52 4.43 12.38
CA LYS A 108 17.21 3.22 11.59
C LYS A 108 15.86 3.33 10.89
N LYS A 109 14.85 3.87 11.56
CA LYS A 109 13.52 4.14 10.97
C LYS A 109 13.63 5.12 9.80
N GLN A 110 14.35 6.23 9.96
CA GLN A 110 14.56 7.20 8.87
C GLN A 110 15.30 6.59 7.67
N MET A 111 16.31 5.75 7.91
CA MET A 111 17.02 5.05 6.84
C MET A 111 16.09 4.08 6.10
N ASN A 112 15.28 3.32 6.82
CA ASN A 112 14.28 2.43 6.22
C ASN A 112 13.23 3.22 5.42
N GLU A 113 12.71 4.34 5.94
CA GLU A 113 11.78 5.20 5.21
C GLU A 113 12.40 5.76 3.93
N LYS A 114 13.67 6.18 3.95
CA LYS A 114 14.39 6.63 2.76
C LYS A 114 14.55 5.50 1.74
N GLN A 115 14.84 4.28 2.19
CA GLN A 115 14.94 3.11 1.31
C GLN A 115 13.59 2.76 0.67
N ILE A 116 12.50 2.80 1.44
CA ILE A 116 11.14 2.57 0.93
C ILE A 116 10.79 3.62 -0.12
N LYS A 117 10.98 4.91 0.18
CA LYS A 117 10.75 6.00 -0.79
C LYS A 117 11.58 5.82 -2.07
N LYS A 118 12.83 5.39 -1.95
CA LYS A 118 13.69 5.12 -3.10
C LYS A 118 13.15 3.93 -3.92
N ALA A 119 12.69 2.86 -3.28
CA ALA A 119 12.08 1.72 -3.95
C ALA A 119 10.80 2.12 -4.70
N ASP A 120 9.93 2.90 -4.05
CA ASP A 120 8.69 3.41 -4.66
C ASP A 120 8.98 4.27 -5.90
N LEU A 121 9.97 5.17 -5.82
CA LEU A 121 10.42 5.98 -6.96
C LEU A 121 10.97 5.12 -8.10
N MET A 122 11.74 4.07 -7.79
CA MET A 122 12.24 3.17 -8.83
C MET A 122 11.09 2.41 -9.50
N ASP A 123 10.06 2.04 -8.75
CA ASP A 123 8.90 1.35 -9.29
C ASP A 123 7.97 2.27 -10.09
N THR A 124 7.84 3.55 -9.74
CA THR A 124 7.14 4.53 -10.59
C THR A 124 7.88 4.73 -11.91
N LEU A 125 9.20 4.88 -11.88
CA LEU A 125 10.01 5.03 -13.10
C LEU A 125 9.91 3.80 -14.02
N LYS A 126 9.91 2.59 -13.45
CA LYS A 126 9.69 1.36 -14.24
C LYS A 126 8.30 1.34 -14.88
N LYS A 127 7.25 1.72 -14.13
CA LYS A 127 5.89 1.80 -14.67
C LYS A 127 5.81 2.82 -15.82
N GLU A 128 6.40 4.00 -15.64
CA GLU A 128 6.46 5.04 -16.67
C GLU A 128 7.21 4.56 -17.92
N ALA A 129 8.34 3.86 -17.77
CA ALA A 129 9.08 3.28 -18.89
C ALA A 129 8.20 2.30 -19.70
N ILE A 130 7.46 1.41 -19.03
CA ILE A 130 6.53 0.48 -19.68
C ILE A 130 5.42 1.25 -20.42
N VAL A 131 4.85 2.30 -19.82
CA VAL A 131 3.84 3.13 -20.48
C VAL A 131 4.42 3.81 -21.72
N GLN A 132 5.66 4.31 -21.65
CA GLN A 132 6.34 4.92 -22.80
C GLN A 132 6.58 3.91 -23.93
N GLU A 133 7.00 2.68 -23.62
CA GLU A 133 7.16 1.61 -24.61
C GLU A 133 5.84 1.24 -25.29
N HIS A 134 4.76 1.15 -24.51
CA HIS A 134 3.42 0.93 -25.06
C HIS A 134 2.94 2.09 -25.94
N TRP A 135 3.26 3.34 -25.56
CA TRP A 135 2.95 4.51 -26.37
C TRP A 135 3.71 4.49 -27.71
N LYS A 136 5.03 4.22 -27.68
CA LYS A 136 5.86 4.05 -28.88
C LYS A 136 5.34 2.93 -29.79
N SER A 137 5.00 1.78 -29.22
CA SER A 137 4.46 0.63 -29.96
C SER A 137 3.12 0.98 -30.63
N ARG A 138 2.24 1.71 -29.95
CA ARG A 138 0.95 2.16 -30.47
C ARG A 138 1.11 3.22 -31.56
N LEU A 139 2.07 4.13 -31.39
CA LEU A 139 2.43 5.12 -32.41
C LEU A 139 2.97 4.44 -33.68
N GLN A 140 3.84 3.44 -33.52
CA GLN A 140 4.38 2.65 -34.63
C GLN A 140 3.29 1.86 -35.37
N ARG A 141 2.34 1.25 -34.63
CA ARG A 141 1.16 0.62 -35.26
C ARG A 141 0.32 1.60 -36.06
N SER A 142 0.07 2.80 -35.52
CA SER A 142 -0.66 3.86 -36.24
C SER A 142 0.10 4.34 -37.48
N TYR A 143 1.42 4.47 -37.40
CA TYR A 143 2.27 4.79 -38.54
C TYR A 143 2.17 3.71 -39.63
N ASN A 144 2.32 2.44 -39.26
CA ASN A 144 2.19 1.31 -40.19
C ASN A 144 0.79 1.25 -40.83
N LEU A 145 -0.28 1.50 -40.07
CA LEU A 145 -1.64 1.56 -40.61
C LEU A 145 -1.80 2.70 -41.63
N ARG A 146 -1.21 3.88 -41.38
CA ARG A 146 -1.23 4.98 -42.34
C ARG A 146 -0.44 4.64 -43.61
N ILE A 147 0.71 3.97 -43.48
CA ILE A 147 1.46 3.47 -44.65
C ILE A 147 0.59 2.49 -45.45
N MET A 148 0.01 1.48 -44.79
CA MET A 148 -0.84 0.49 -45.47
C MET A 148 -2.06 1.14 -46.13
N GLN A 149 -2.68 2.12 -45.49
CA GLN A 149 -3.76 2.91 -46.10
C GLN A 149 -3.27 3.69 -47.31
N SER A 150 -2.12 4.37 -47.22
CA SER A 150 -1.54 5.11 -48.35
C SER A 150 -1.14 4.19 -49.50
N GLU A 151 -0.61 3.00 -49.21
CA GLU A 151 -0.24 2.00 -50.22
C GLU A 151 -1.49 1.41 -50.89
N LEU A 152 -2.55 1.14 -50.11
CA LEU A 152 -3.82 0.66 -50.64
C LEU A 152 -4.49 1.74 -51.50
N MET A 153 -4.48 3.00 -51.07
CA MET A 153 -4.96 4.12 -51.87
C MET A 153 -4.16 4.29 -53.15
N ALA A 154 -2.82 4.23 -53.09
CA ALA A 154 -1.97 4.27 -54.29
C ALA A 154 -2.26 3.11 -55.25
N LYS A 155 -2.51 1.89 -54.73
CA LYS A 155 -2.95 0.74 -55.55
C LYS A 155 -4.32 0.99 -56.17
N LEU A 156 -5.28 1.51 -55.41
CA LEU A 156 -6.60 1.85 -55.93
C LEU A 156 -6.51 2.93 -57.02
N GLU A 157 -5.75 4.00 -56.80
CA GLU A 157 -5.50 5.05 -57.79
C GLU A 157 -4.85 4.48 -59.06
N ALA A 158 -3.84 3.61 -58.92
CA ALA A 158 -3.22 2.92 -60.05
C ALA A 158 -4.20 2.00 -60.80
N THR A 159 -5.15 1.37 -60.10
CA THR A 159 -6.20 0.54 -60.75
C THR A 159 -7.30 1.37 -61.40
N ILE A 160 -7.66 2.52 -60.83
CA ILE A 160 -8.67 3.45 -61.38
C ILE A 160 -8.20 4.03 -62.72
N ILE A 161 -6.89 4.26 -62.88
CA ILE A 161 -6.30 4.71 -64.15
C ILE A 161 -6.42 3.61 -65.25
N ASN A 162 -6.63 2.33 -64.88
CA ASN A 162 -6.67 1.18 -65.79
C ASN A 162 -8.09 0.60 -66.03
N LEU A 163 -9.15 1.23 -65.54
CA LEU A 163 -10.54 0.79 -65.79
C LEU A 163 -11.19 1.66 -66.90
N PRO A 164 -11.65 1.09 -68.04
CA PRO A 164 -12.47 1.83 -68.98
C PRO A 164 -13.80 2.17 -68.29
N GLY A 165 -14.09 3.45 -68.15
CA GLY A 165 -15.22 3.97 -67.38
C GLY A 165 -16.57 3.35 -67.79
N HIS A 166 -17.16 2.53 -66.92
CA HIS A 166 -18.52 2.04 -67.11
C HIS A 166 -19.51 3.07 -66.54
N VAL A 167 -20.07 3.88 -67.44
CA VAL A 167 -21.25 4.74 -67.23
C VAL A 167 -22.39 3.96 -66.55
N GLY A 168 -22.94 4.52 -65.47
CA GLY A 168 -23.98 3.91 -64.66
C GLY A 168 -25.24 3.54 -65.45
N LYS A 169 -25.60 2.26 -65.40
CA LYS A 169 -26.87 1.72 -65.90
C LYS A 169 -28.03 2.19 -65.01
N LYS A 170 -28.71 3.28 -65.38
CA LYS A 170 -30.09 3.55 -64.96
C LYS A 170 -31.02 2.73 -65.87
N LEU A 171 -31.36 1.52 -65.43
CA LEU A 171 -32.24 0.60 -66.15
C LEU A 171 -33.63 0.51 -65.47
N LYS A 172 -34.66 0.77 -66.28
CA LYS A 172 -35.95 0.03 -66.34
C LYS A 172 -37.10 0.31 -65.35
N ASN A 173 -37.20 1.49 -64.73
CA ASN A 173 -38.42 1.85 -63.98
C ASN A 173 -39.40 2.76 -64.76
N GLU A 174 -38.98 3.40 -65.85
CA GLU A 174 -39.87 4.28 -66.65
C GLU A 174 -40.75 3.56 -67.67
N SER A 175 -40.37 2.37 -68.15
CA SER A 175 -41.13 1.65 -69.18
C SER A 175 -42.42 1.04 -68.63
N LEU A 176 -42.38 0.47 -67.42
CA LEU A 176 -43.56 -0.15 -66.77
C LEU A 176 -44.64 0.89 -66.44
N ASN A 177 -44.24 2.10 -65.99
CA ASN A 177 -45.19 3.19 -65.71
C ASN A 177 -45.87 3.73 -66.99
N LYS A 178 -45.17 3.76 -68.12
CA LYS A 178 -45.74 4.26 -69.40
C LYS A 178 -46.79 3.31 -69.97
N GLU A 179 -46.63 2.00 -69.79
CA GLU A 179 -47.61 1.00 -70.24
C GLU A 179 -48.86 0.97 -69.35
N GLN A 180 -48.70 1.09 -68.03
CA GLN A 180 -49.83 1.17 -67.10
C GLN A 180 -50.69 2.42 -67.33
N LEU A 181 -50.07 3.57 -67.60
CA LEU A 181 -50.79 4.81 -67.92
C LEU A 181 -51.57 4.73 -69.25
N LYS A 182 -51.03 4.03 -70.25
CA LYS A 182 -51.72 3.81 -71.53
C LYS A 182 -52.93 2.90 -71.38
N GLN A 183 -52.83 1.83 -70.59
CA GLN A 183 -53.95 0.92 -70.32
C GLN A 183 -55.08 1.60 -69.50
N MET A 184 -54.72 2.44 -68.53
CA MET A 184 -55.70 3.27 -67.80
C MET A 184 -56.42 4.25 -68.73
N HIS A 185 -55.68 4.88 -69.66
CA HIS A 185 -56.24 5.83 -70.62
C HIS A 185 -57.19 5.14 -71.62
N THR A 186 -56.84 3.97 -72.15
CA THR A 186 -57.73 3.23 -73.07
C THR A 186 -59.00 2.77 -72.37
N ASN A 187 -58.91 2.27 -71.14
CA ASN A 187 -60.08 1.84 -70.38
C ASN A 187 -61.00 3.02 -70.02
N SER A 188 -60.43 4.20 -69.73
CA SER A 188 -61.21 5.42 -69.49
C SER A 188 -61.94 5.94 -70.73
N ILE A 189 -61.36 5.72 -71.93
CA ILE A 189 -62.02 6.08 -73.20
C ILE A 189 -63.19 5.12 -73.45
N SER A 190 -63.00 3.81 -73.31
CA SER A 190 -64.09 2.84 -73.52
C SER A 190 -65.25 3.02 -72.52
N LEU A 191 -65.00 3.45 -71.29
CA LEU A 191 -66.07 3.78 -70.34
C LEU A 191 -66.85 5.04 -70.75
N LYS A 192 -66.15 6.07 -71.26
CA LYS A 192 -66.81 7.28 -71.78
C LYS A 192 -67.63 7.01 -73.03
N GLU A 193 -67.15 6.14 -73.91
CA GLU A 193 -67.89 5.72 -75.11
C GLU A 193 -69.17 4.93 -74.76
N LEU A 194 -69.16 4.17 -73.66
CA LEU A 194 -70.35 3.49 -73.13
C LEU A 194 -71.35 4.49 -72.52
N ASP A 195 -70.89 5.44 -71.70
CA ASP A 195 -71.75 6.50 -71.14
C ASP A 195 -72.38 7.38 -72.25
N GLU A 196 -71.61 7.70 -73.29
CA GLU A 196 -72.11 8.43 -74.47
C GLU A 196 -73.10 7.60 -75.30
N PHE A 197 -72.98 6.27 -75.31
CA PHE A 197 -73.92 5.39 -75.99
C PHE A 197 -75.25 5.30 -75.23
N ASP A 198 -75.21 5.09 -73.91
CA ASP A 198 -76.41 5.05 -73.06
C ASP A 198 -77.17 6.39 -73.11
N SER A 199 -76.44 7.52 -73.17
CA SER A 199 -77.01 8.86 -73.37
C SER A 199 -77.67 9.04 -74.76
N ARG A 200 -77.22 8.31 -75.78
CA ARG A 200 -77.86 8.31 -77.11
C ARG A 200 -79.10 7.41 -77.13
N GLU A 201 -79.09 6.29 -76.41
CA GLU A 201 -80.23 5.38 -76.28
C GLU A 201 -81.41 6.05 -75.55
N GLU A 202 -81.16 6.77 -74.44
CA GLU A 202 -82.19 7.57 -73.74
C GLU A 202 -82.83 8.63 -74.64
N ASN A 203 -82.05 9.26 -75.52
CA ASN A 203 -82.56 10.24 -76.48
C ASN A 203 -83.47 9.62 -77.55
N TYR A 204 -83.22 8.37 -77.98
CA TYR A 204 -84.10 7.66 -78.94
C TYR A 204 -85.43 7.22 -78.29
N GLU A 205 -85.45 6.88 -77.00
CA GLU A 205 -86.71 6.57 -76.28
C GLU A 205 -87.56 7.82 -76.02
N SER A 206 -86.96 8.99 -75.78
CA SER A 206 -87.70 10.25 -75.65
C SER A 206 -88.39 10.68 -76.95
N TYR A 207 -87.74 10.50 -78.12
CA TYR A 207 -88.35 10.87 -79.41
C TYR A 207 -89.55 10.00 -79.82
N ASN A 208 -89.61 8.73 -79.38
CA ASN A 208 -90.71 7.83 -79.72
C ASN A 208 -91.97 8.06 -78.86
N ASN A 209 -91.85 8.63 -77.66
CA ASN A 209 -92.98 8.91 -76.78
C ASN A 209 -93.80 10.15 -77.21
N ASP A 210 -93.22 11.07 -77.99
CA ASP A 210 -93.91 12.27 -78.47
C ASP A 210 -94.74 12.04 -79.75
N ALA A 211 -94.49 10.96 -80.51
CA ALA A 211 -95.23 10.64 -81.74
C ALA A 211 -96.62 10.01 -81.50
N PHE A 212 -96.93 9.54 -80.28
CA PHE A 212 -98.20 8.88 -79.96
C PHE A 212 -99.28 9.78 -79.31
N LYS A 213 -99.04 11.09 -79.16
CA LYS A 213 -100.00 12.03 -78.53
C LYS A 213 -100.68 13.04 -79.47
N ALA A 214 -100.47 12.95 -80.79
CA ALA A 214 -100.94 13.97 -81.75
C ALA A 214 -101.88 13.47 -82.88
N ARG A 215 -102.60 12.35 -82.70
CA ARG A 215 -103.65 11.93 -83.64
C ARG A 215 -104.79 11.22 -82.95
N ASP A 216 -105.93 11.93 -82.89
CA ASP A 216 -107.32 11.43 -82.95
C ASP A 216 -108.26 12.22 -82.03
N LYS A 217 -108.64 13.41 -82.52
CA LYS A 217 -109.88 14.09 -82.18
C LYS A 217 -110.57 14.50 -83.49
N SER A 218 -111.85 14.14 -83.61
CA SER A 218 -112.91 14.77 -84.41
C SER A 218 -113.32 14.14 -85.75
N GLY A 219 -114.64 13.83 -85.81
CA GLY A 219 -115.50 13.71 -87.00
C GLY A 219 -115.76 12.27 -87.44
N GLY A 220 -116.97 11.73 -87.54
CA GLY A 220 -118.33 12.27 -87.53
C GLY A 220 -119.22 11.28 -88.29
N GLN A 221 -120.39 10.98 -87.71
CA GLN A 221 -121.59 10.28 -88.26
C GLN A 221 -121.92 10.63 -89.73
N SER A 222 -122.69 9.89 -90.55
CA SER A 222 -123.64 8.78 -90.43
C SER A 222 -124.05 8.33 -91.86
N HIS A 223 -124.61 7.12 -92.00
CA HIS A 223 -125.89 6.79 -92.69
C HIS A 223 -125.90 5.55 -93.62
N SER A 224 -127.02 4.83 -93.44
CA SER A 224 -127.79 3.99 -94.35
C SER A 224 -127.30 2.59 -94.73
N ASN A 225 -128.08 1.63 -94.23
CA ASN A 225 -128.23 0.26 -94.71
C ASN A 225 -128.46 0.21 -96.23
N ILE A 226 -127.80 -0.72 -96.93
CA ILE A 226 -128.39 -1.61 -97.93
C ILE A 226 -127.43 -2.81 -98.13
N THR A 227 -127.98 -3.98 -97.85
CA THR A 227 -127.65 -5.33 -98.32
C THR A 227 -126.67 -5.45 -99.50
N MET A 228 -125.56 -6.16 -99.28
CA MET A 228 -125.02 -7.18 -100.20
C MET A 228 -124.13 -8.16 -99.42
N ASN A 229 -124.71 -9.30 -99.05
CA ASN A 229 -123.98 -10.49 -98.62
C ASN A 229 -123.22 -11.07 -99.82
N ASN A 230 -122.00 -11.59 -99.58
CA ASN A 230 -121.09 -12.35 -100.48
C ASN A 230 -119.72 -11.73 -100.81
N LEU A 231 -119.04 -11.11 -99.83
CA LEU A 231 -117.58 -10.84 -99.93
C LEU A 231 -116.87 -10.76 -98.55
N LYS A 232 -117.38 -11.44 -97.50
CA LYS A 232 -116.83 -11.35 -96.13
C LYS A 232 -115.84 -12.48 -95.80
N ASP A 233 -115.82 -13.58 -96.55
CA ASP A 233 -115.07 -14.79 -96.16
C ASP A 233 -113.61 -14.81 -96.66
N TYR A 234 -113.32 -14.21 -97.82
CA TYR A 234 -111.95 -14.10 -98.36
C TYR A 234 -111.07 -13.09 -97.62
N PHE A 235 -111.65 -12.03 -97.06
CA PHE A 235 -110.90 -11.04 -96.28
C PHE A 235 -110.51 -11.56 -94.90
N ASN A 236 -111.31 -12.43 -94.28
CA ASN A 236 -111.04 -12.98 -92.95
C ASN A 236 -109.90 -14.01 -92.97
N GLU A 237 -109.76 -14.80 -94.05
CA GLU A 237 -108.70 -15.80 -94.16
C GLU A 237 -107.33 -15.18 -94.51
N ALA A 238 -107.30 -14.15 -95.38
CA ALA A 238 -106.09 -13.41 -95.69
C ALA A 238 -105.59 -12.55 -94.51
N THR A 239 -106.50 -11.90 -93.79
CA THR A 239 -106.16 -11.10 -92.60
C THR A 239 -105.71 -11.97 -91.42
N THR A 240 -106.31 -13.15 -91.22
CA THR A 240 -105.86 -14.09 -90.18
C THR A 240 -104.49 -14.69 -90.49
N ASN A 241 -104.18 -15.00 -91.76
CA ASN A 241 -102.85 -15.46 -92.16
C ASN A 241 -101.78 -14.34 -92.07
N TYR A 242 -102.14 -13.10 -92.41
CA TYR A 242 -101.27 -11.94 -92.21
C TYR A 242 -100.99 -11.65 -90.73
N MET A 243 -102.01 -11.72 -89.87
CA MET A 243 -101.85 -11.58 -88.42
C MET A 243 -100.96 -12.69 -87.83
N LYS A 244 -101.07 -13.93 -88.32
CA LYS A 244 -100.17 -15.03 -87.92
C LYS A 244 -98.72 -14.77 -88.32
N LEU A 245 -98.47 -14.19 -89.50
CA LEU A 245 -97.13 -13.79 -89.94
C LEU A 245 -96.55 -12.65 -89.08
N ILE A 246 -97.38 -11.67 -88.69
CA ILE A 246 -96.99 -10.61 -87.76
C ILE A 246 -96.63 -11.20 -86.39
N HIS A 247 -97.46 -12.10 -85.85
CA HIS A 247 -97.17 -12.75 -84.58
C HIS A 247 -95.91 -13.62 -84.64
N LYS A 248 -95.67 -14.31 -85.76
CA LYS A 248 -94.43 -15.09 -85.97
C LYS A 248 -93.21 -14.18 -85.99
N LYS A 249 -93.25 -13.09 -86.77
CA LYS A 249 -92.18 -12.09 -86.83
C LYS A 249 -91.93 -11.43 -85.46
N ALA A 250 -92.99 -11.07 -84.74
CA ALA A 250 -92.88 -10.50 -83.40
C ALA A 250 -92.30 -11.50 -82.37
N ASN A 251 -92.60 -12.80 -82.50
CA ASN A 251 -92.02 -13.83 -81.65
C ASN A 251 -90.54 -14.10 -81.98
N GLU A 252 -90.17 -14.13 -83.26
CA GLU A 252 -88.78 -14.22 -83.71
C GLU A 252 -87.97 -12.99 -83.27
N GLU A 253 -88.56 -11.79 -83.34
CA GLU A 253 -87.96 -10.56 -82.86
C GLU A 253 -87.77 -10.58 -81.34
N LYS A 254 -88.78 -11.03 -80.57
CA LYS A 254 -88.64 -11.27 -79.13
C LYS A 254 -87.54 -12.28 -78.80
N GLN A 255 -87.42 -13.35 -79.58
CA GLN A 255 -86.35 -14.33 -79.41
C GLN A 255 -84.98 -13.73 -79.72
N ALA A 256 -84.86 -12.98 -80.82
CA ALA A 256 -83.63 -12.29 -81.20
C ALA A 256 -83.19 -11.28 -80.13
N ILE A 257 -84.12 -10.50 -79.58
CA ILE A 257 -83.87 -9.59 -78.45
C ILE A 257 -83.41 -10.39 -77.21
N SER A 258 -84.10 -11.48 -76.88
CA SER A 258 -83.73 -12.32 -75.72
C SER A 258 -82.34 -12.96 -75.87
N GLU A 259 -81.97 -13.37 -77.08
CA GLU A 259 -80.64 -13.91 -77.35
C GLU A 259 -79.57 -12.83 -77.34
N HIS A 260 -79.86 -11.65 -77.90
CA HIS A 260 -78.95 -10.52 -77.88
C HIS A 260 -78.67 -10.09 -76.43
N GLN A 261 -79.70 -10.05 -75.57
CA GLN A 261 -79.55 -9.80 -74.14
C GLN A 261 -78.73 -10.89 -73.44
N LYS A 262 -78.92 -12.18 -73.78
CA LYS A 262 -78.08 -13.27 -73.25
C LYS A 262 -76.62 -13.16 -73.69
N ARG A 263 -76.35 -12.73 -74.93
CA ARG A 263 -74.98 -12.47 -75.42
C ARG A 263 -74.37 -11.26 -74.68
N ARG A 264 -75.11 -10.15 -74.55
CA ARG A 264 -74.68 -8.97 -73.79
C ARG A 264 -74.37 -9.33 -72.33
N ARG A 265 -75.23 -10.10 -71.66
CA ARG A 265 -75.00 -10.58 -70.28
C ARG A 265 -73.77 -11.47 -70.15
N ARG A 266 -73.53 -12.38 -71.10
CA ARG A 266 -72.31 -13.20 -71.10
C ARG A 266 -71.07 -12.35 -71.28
N VAL A 267 -71.04 -11.47 -72.27
CA VAL A 267 -69.90 -10.57 -72.48
C VAL A 267 -69.65 -9.68 -71.27
N ILE A 268 -70.70 -9.12 -70.65
CA ILE A 268 -70.57 -8.33 -69.42
C ILE A 268 -70.03 -9.19 -68.27
N MET A 269 -70.54 -10.41 -68.11
CA MET A 269 -70.06 -11.32 -67.07
C MET A 269 -68.58 -11.69 -67.30
N ASP A 270 -68.20 -12.02 -68.53
CA ASP A 270 -66.84 -12.36 -68.92
C ASP A 270 -65.90 -11.17 -68.69
N ILE A 271 -66.35 -9.93 -68.98
CA ILE A 271 -65.59 -8.70 -68.69
C ILE A 271 -65.44 -8.49 -67.17
N LEU A 272 -66.52 -8.69 -66.40
CA LEU A 272 -66.49 -8.56 -64.94
C LEU A 272 -65.60 -9.63 -64.30
N GLU A 273 -65.65 -10.87 -64.80
CA GLU A 273 -64.84 -11.99 -64.35
C GLU A 273 -63.37 -11.77 -64.69
N ALA A 274 -63.05 -11.35 -65.93
CA ALA A 274 -61.69 -11.00 -66.31
C ALA A 274 -61.13 -9.84 -65.46
N HIS A 275 -61.96 -8.83 -65.17
CA HIS A 275 -61.58 -7.73 -64.29
C HIS A 275 -61.39 -8.20 -62.84
N HIS A 276 -62.24 -9.10 -62.34
CA HIS A 276 -62.08 -9.68 -61.01
C HIS A 276 -60.78 -10.47 -60.89
N ASN A 277 -60.50 -11.36 -61.85
CA ASN A 277 -59.27 -12.15 -61.92
C ASN A 277 -58.03 -11.24 -61.98
N ARG A 278 -58.08 -10.17 -62.79
CA ARG A 278 -57.02 -9.14 -62.85
C ARG A 278 -56.77 -8.50 -61.48
N GLN A 279 -57.83 -8.18 -60.73
CA GLN A 279 -57.69 -7.61 -59.39
C GLN A 279 -57.09 -8.61 -58.39
N GLU A 280 -57.43 -9.89 -58.50
CA GLU A 280 -56.87 -10.95 -57.67
C GLU A 280 -55.40 -11.20 -57.96
N GLU A 281 -54.98 -11.17 -59.23
CA GLU A 281 -53.57 -11.20 -59.62
C GLU A 281 -52.81 -10.04 -58.99
N ILE A 282 -53.33 -8.81 -59.09
CA ILE A 282 -52.69 -7.64 -58.49
C ILE A 282 -52.60 -7.79 -56.96
N ARG A 283 -53.65 -8.30 -56.30
CA ARG A 283 -53.62 -8.55 -54.85
C ARG A 283 -52.61 -9.63 -54.47
N SER A 284 -52.56 -10.73 -55.22
CA SER A 284 -51.63 -11.83 -54.97
C SER A 284 -50.18 -11.42 -55.21
N GLU A 285 -49.88 -10.68 -56.28
CA GLU A 285 -48.56 -10.10 -56.54
C GLU A 285 -48.12 -9.18 -55.39
N GLN A 286 -49.02 -8.33 -54.87
CA GLN A 286 -48.70 -7.47 -53.72
C GLN A 286 -48.38 -8.28 -52.46
N ILE A 287 -49.11 -9.38 -52.20
CA ILE A 287 -48.84 -10.28 -51.08
C ILE A 287 -47.50 -10.99 -51.27
N ILE A 288 -47.23 -11.51 -52.48
CA ILE A 288 -45.95 -12.17 -52.82
C ILE A 288 -44.78 -11.18 -52.68
N GLN A 289 -44.94 -9.92 -53.09
CA GLN A 289 -43.92 -8.89 -52.93
C GLN A 289 -43.67 -8.54 -51.44
N ARG A 290 -44.71 -8.53 -50.60
CA ARG A 290 -44.55 -8.32 -49.16
C ARG A 290 -43.85 -9.51 -48.49
N LEU A 291 -44.27 -10.73 -48.81
CA LEU A 291 -43.69 -11.96 -48.28
C LEU A 291 -42.23 -12.13 -48.72
N SER A 292 -41.92 -11.88 -49.99
CA SER A 292 -40.53 -11.93 -50.46
C SER A 292 -39.66 -10.90 -49.76
N ARG A 293 -40.11 -9.65 -49.59
CA ARG A 293 -39.37 -8.64 -48.80
C ARG A 293 -39.15 -9.10 -47.36
N GLN A 294 -40.15 -9.68 -46.71
CA GLN A 294 -40.03 -10.22 -45.36
C GLN A 294 -38.97 -11.34 -45.31
N SER A 295 -39.03 -12.30 -46.22
CA SER A 295 -38.06 -13.41 -46.30
C SER A 295 -36.63 -12.92 -46.54
N HIS A 296 -36.43 -11.88 -47.36
CA HIS A 296 -35.10 -11.27 -47.55
C HIS A 296 -34.60 -10.57 -46.29
N LEU A 297 -35.48 -9.87 -45.56
CA LEU A 297 -35.12 -9.24 -44.29
C LEU A 297 -34.76 -10.28 -43.23
N GLU A 298 -35.53 -11.37 -43.14
CA GLU A 298 -35.25 -12.50 -42.25
C GLU A 298 -33.90 -13.14 -42.58
N SER A 299 -33.63 -13.43 -43.86
CA SER A 299 -32.34 -13.96 -44.31
C SER A 299 -31.18 -13.02 -43.95
N ARG A 300 -31.35 -11.70 -44.17
CA ARG A 300 -30.34 -10.70 -43.78
C ARG A 300 -30.10 -10.68 -42.29
N ILE A 301 -31.16 -10.72 -41.48
CA ILE A 301 -31.07 -10.76 -40.02
C ILE A 301 -30.36 -12.05 -39.56
N CYS A 302 -30.66 -13.20 -40.16
CA CYS A 302 -29.97 -14.46 -39.87
C CYS A 302 -28.47 -14.36 -40.12
N VAL A 303 -28.06 -13.85 -41.28
CA VAL A 303 -26.64 -13.66 -41.61
C VAL A 303 -25.96 -12.70 -40.64
N GLN A 304 -26.63 -11.60 -40.27
CA GLN A 304 -26.12 -10.65 -39.27
C GLN A 304 -25.99 -11.30 -37.89
N LEU A 305 -26.96 -12.11 -37.47
CA LEU A 305 -26.91 -12.83 -36.21
C LEU A 305 -25.79 -13.87 -36.19
N GLU A 306 -25.56 -14.58 -37.29
CA GLU A 306 -24.43 -15.52 -37.41
C GLU A 306 -23.08 -14.80 -37.38
N GLN A 307 -22.98 -13.63 -38.00
CA GLN A 307 -21.79 -12.78 -37.87
C GLN A 307 -21.56 -12.36 -36.41
N ILE A 308 -22.58 -11.85 -35.73
CA ILE A 308 -22.48 -11.44 -34.31
C ILE A 308 -22.12 -12.64 -33.41
N LYS A 309 -22.68 -13.83 -33.68
CA LYS A 309 -22.34 -15.05 -32.95
C LYS A 309 -20.86 -15.42 -33.11
N ARG A 310 -20.33 -15.34 -34.34
CA ARG A 310 -18.90 -15.57 -34.63
C ARG A 310 -18.00 -14.53 -33.96
N GLU A 311 -18.37 -13.26 -34.03
CA GLU A 311 -17.64 -12.18 -33.34
C GLU A 311 -17.65 -12.41 -31.82
N LYS A 312 -18.79 -12.80 -31.24
CA LYS A 312 -18.90 -13.13 -29.82
C LYS A 312 -18.02 -14.33 -29.44
N SER A 313 -17.98 -15.39 -30.25
CA SER A 313 -17.11 -16.55 -29.98
C SER A 313 -15.64 -16.16 -30.02
N ILE A 314 -15.23 -15.30 -30.97
CA ILE A 314 -13.86 -14.78 -31.05
C ILE A 314 -13.53 -13.94 -29.80
N ILE A 315 -14.46 -13.09 -29.33
CA ILE A 315 -14.24 -12.29 -28.11
C ILE A 315 -14.07 -13.18 -26.87
N LEU A 316 -14.85 -14.26 -26.77
CA LEU A 316 -14.72 -15.23 -25.68
C LEU A 316 -13.39 -15.99 -25.74
N GLU A 317 -12.98 -16.41 -26.94
CA GLU A 317 -11.67 -17.05 -27.15
C GLU A 317 -10.52 -16.11 -26.77
N ASN A 318 -10.54 -14.88 -27.30
CA ASN A 318 -9.54 -13.85 -26.98
C ASN A 318 -9.53 -13.49 -25.48
N ARG A 319 -10.65 -13.66 -24.77
CA ARG A 319 -10.68 -13.48 -23.32
C ARG A 319 -10.01 -14.66 -22.62
N ARG A 320 -10.33 -15.89 -23.02
CA ARG A 320 -9.72 -17.11 -22.47
C ARG A 320 -8.21 -17.14 -22.71
N GLU A 321 -7.75 -16.80 -23.91
CA GLU A 321 -6.32 -16.74 -24.23
C GLU A 321 -5.60 -15.69 -23.36
N ARG A 322 -6.22 -14.53 -23.12
CA ARG A 322 -5.65 -13.54 -22.20
C ARG A 322 -5.58 -14.06 -20.77
N GLU A 323 -6.64 -14.70 -20.29
CA GLU A 323 -6.67 -15.31 -18.95
C GLU A 323 -5.55 -16.36 -18.82
N GLN A 324 -5.40 -17.25 -19.79
CA GLN A 324 -4.29 -18.23 -19.84
C GLN A 324 -2.91 -17.57 -19.86
N GLN A 325 -2.74 -16.48 -20.61
CA GLN A 325 -1.47 -15.74 -20.64
C GLN A 325 -1.17 -15.07 -19.28
N TYR A 326 -2.18 -14.57 -18.58
CA TYR A 326 -2.00 -14.01 -17.24
C TYR A 326 -1.66 -15.11 -16.23
N GLU A 327 -2.36 -16.25 -16.28
CA GLU A 327 -2.07 -17.41 -15.44
C GLU A 327 -0.63 -17.90 -15.66
N ALA A 328 -0.20 -18.08 -16.91
CA ALA A 328 1.16 -18.48 -17.24
C ALA A 328 2.21 -17.48 -16.73
N ARG A 329 1.94 -16.17 -16.78
CA ARG A 329 2.84 -15.15 -16.22
C ARG A 329 2.89 -15.20 -14.69
N ILE A 330 1.76 -15.47 -14.05
CA ILE A 330 1.69 -15.61 -12.58
C ILE A 330 2.43 -16.86 -12.15
N GLU A 331 2.24 -17.99 -12.83
CA GLU A 331 2.94 -19.25 -12.55
C GLU A 331 4.44 -19.11 -12.71
N LEU A 332 4.90 -18.46 -13.79
CA LEU A 332 6.32 -18.18 -13.99
C LEU A 332 6.85 -17.26 -12.88
N GLY A 333 6.12 -16.20 -12.55
CA GLY A 333 6.48 -15.30 -11.45
C GLY A 333 6.58 -16.03 -10.11
N PHE A 334 5.66 -16.97 -9.85
CA PHE A 334 5.66 -17.82 -8.66
C PHE A 334 6.87 -18.77 -8.65
N GLN A 335 7.16 -19.43 -9.77
CA GLN A 335 8.33 -20.31 -9.89
C GLN A 335 9.64 -19.55 -9.64
N LEU A 336 9.80 -18.39 -10.27
CA LEU A 336 10.97 -17.53 -10.04
C LEU A 336 11.07 -17.04 -8.59
N ALA A 337 9.95 -16.76 -7.93
CA ALA A 337 9.95 -16.41 -6.51
C ALA A 337 10.39 -17.59 -5.64
N MET A 338 9.89 -18.80 -5.92
CA MET A 338 10.30 -20.02 -5.23
C MET A 338 11.79 -20.32 -5.44
N ASP A 339 12.32 -20.14 -6.65
CA ASP A 339 13.74 -20.34 -6.94
C ASP A 339 14.61 -19.33 -6.17
N ARG A 340 14.23 -18.05 -6.16
CA ARG A 340 14.92 -17.04 -5.34
C ARG A 340 14.88 -17.38 -3.86
N GLU A 341 13.75 -17.83 -3.34
CA GLU A 341 13.66 -18.24 -1.93
C GLU A 341 14.57 -19.44 -1.63
N ARG A 342 14.64 -20.43 -2.54
CA ARG A 342 15.57 -21.56 -2.42
C ARG A 342 17.02 -21.08 -2.40
N ASP A 343 17.41 -20.21 -3.33
CA ASP A 343 18.77 -19.66 -3.41
C ASP A 343 19.13 -18.89 -2.13
N MET A 344 18.21 -18.06 -1.62
CA MET A 344 18.41 -17.35 -0.35
C MET A 344 18.56 -18.29 0.85
N LEU A 345 17.87 -19.42 0.87
CA LEU A 345 18.03 -20.43 1.91
C LEU A 345 19.35 -21.18 1.80
N LEU A 346 19.80 -21.49 0.58
CA LEU A 346 21.10 -22.12 0.36
C LEU A 346 22.24 -21.20 0.85
N LEU A 347 22.23 -19.93 0.47
CA LEU A 347 23.22 -18.95 0.92
C LEU A 347 23.23 -18.82 2.45
N LYS A 348 22.05 -18.78 3.10
CA LYS A 348 21.98 -18.74 4.57
C LYS A 348 22.58 -19.99 5.21
N ASN A 349 22.30 -21.18 4.65
CA ASN A 349 22.86 -22.43 5.15
C ASN A 349 24.39 -22.45 5.01
N GLU A 350 24.93 -21.94 3.90
CA GLU A 350 26.37 -21.80 3.67
C GLU A 350 27.00 -20.85 4.69
N GLU A 351 26.42 -19.66 4.88
CA GLU A 351 26.89 -18.71 5.91
C GLU A 351 26.84 -19.30 7.33
N GLU A 352 25.79 -20.06 7.65
CA GLU A 352 25.68 -20.75 8.93
C GLU A 352 26.75 -21.82 9.10
N GLN A 353 27.04 -22.59 8.04
CA GLN A 353 28.12 -23.57 8.04
C GLN A 353 29.49 -22.89 8.24
N GLU A 354 29.76 -21.78 7.54
CA GLU A 354 30.98 -21.01 7.71
C GLU A 354 31.14 -20.52 9.15
N LYS A 355 30.09 -19.91 9.72
CA LYS A 355 30.08 -19.49 11.15
C LYS A 355 30.37 -20.68 12.08
N LEU A 356 29.76 -21.83 11.82
CA LEU A 356 30.01 -23.05 12.61
C LEU A 356 31.45 -23.56 12.45
N THR A 357 32.05 -23.47 11.25
CA THR A 357 33.45 -23.88 11.05
C THR A 357 34.42 -22.97 11.80
N ILE A 358 34.21 -21.65 11.74
CA ILE A 358 35.01 -20.67 12.48
C ILE A 358 34.89 -20.94 13.99
N LEU A 359 33.67 -21.12 14.49
CA LEU A 359 33.45 -21.45 15.89
C LEU A 359 34.19 -22.74 16.28
N LYS A 360 34.07 -23.81 15.50
CA LYS A 360 34.79 -25.08 15.76
C LYS A 360 36.30 -24.88 15.85
N GLN A 361 36.88 -24.06 14.96
CA GLN A 361 38.31 -23.74 14.99
C GLN A 361 38.69 -22.97 16.26
N LEU A 362 37.91 -21.96 16.65
CA LEU A 362 38.11 -21.20 17.89
C LEU A 362 38.02 -22.10 19.13
N TRP A 363 37.01 -22.97 19.20
CA TRP A 363 36.85 -23.94 20.29
C TRP A 363 38.03 -24.91 20.36
N ALA A 364 38.49 -25.43 19.23
CA ALA A 364 39.67 -26.28 19.15
C ALA A 364 40.92 -25.52 19.65
N GLY A 365 41.12 -24.28 19.21
CA GLY A 365 42.18 -23.39 19.69
C GLY A 365 42.14 -23.21 21.21
N GLN A 366 40.96 -22.92 21.77
CA GLN A 366 40.81 -22.75 23.22
C GLN A 366 41.06 -24.04 24.00
N LEU A 367 40.64 -25.19 23.47
CA LEU A 367 40.94 -26.49 24.06
C LEU A 367 42.44 -26.78 24.09
N THR A 368 43.15 -26.50 22.99
CA THR A 368 44.61 -26.68 22.93
C THR A 368 45.33 -25.76 23.92
N LYS A 369 44.92 -24.48 24.00
CA LYS A 369 45.44 -23.52 25.00
C LYS A 369 45.22 -24.01 26.42
N ARG A 370 44.02 -24.53 26.76
CA ARG A 370 43.74 -25.11 28.09
C ARG A 370 44.62 -26.32 28.40
N ARG A 371 44.81 -27.23 27.43
CA ARG A 371 45.74 -28.37 27.59
C ARG A 371 47.16 -27.88 27.82
N GLN A 372 47.65 -26.95 27.00
CA GLN A 372 48.98 -26.37 27.14
C GLN A 372 49.17 -25.68 28.49
N ALA A 373 48.19 -24.91 28.95
CA ALA A 373 48.23 -24.26 30.27
C ALA A 373 48.27 -25.29 31.41
N SER A 374 47.52 -26.39 31.30
CA SER A 374 47.58 -27.50 32.25
C SER A 374 48.96 -28.16 32.27
N TYR A 375 49.53 -28.44 31.10
CA TYR A 375 50.88 -29.00 30.97
C TYR A 375 51.94 -28.05 31.54
N LYS A 376 51.86 -26.75 31.24
CA LYS A 376 52.77 -25.73 31.78
C LYS A 376 52.68 -25.67 33.30
N ARG A 377 51.47 -25.55 33.86
CA ARG A 377 51.27 -25.57 35.32
C ARG A 377 51.87 -26.80 35.99
N HIS A 378 51.71 -27.98 35.40
CA HIS A 378 52.29 -29.21 35.93
C HIS A 378 53.82 -29.19 35.86
N TYR A 379 54.39 -28.71 34.77
CA TYR A 379 55.83 -28.58 34.62
C TYR A 379 56.42 -27.52 35.55
N ASP A 380 55.78 -26.36 35.67
CA ASP A 380 56.18 -25.27 36.57
C ASP A 380 56.15 -25.74 38.03
N PHE A 381 55.13 -26.51 38.42
CA PHE A 381 55.04 -27.16 39.75
C PHE A 381 56.19 -28.15 39.98
N ILE A 382 56.52 -28.99 39.00
CA ILE A 382 57.66 -29.91 39.12
C ILE A 382 58.98 -29.14 39.22
N GLN A 383 59.19 -28.15 38.34
CA GLN A 383 60.43 -27.42 38.22
C GLN A 383 60.73 -26.56 39.45
N ASN A 384 59.73 -25.82 39.92
CA ASN A 384 59.92 -24.88 41.02
C ASN A 384 59.82 -25.60 42.37
N ASP A 385 58.81 -26.46 42.58
CA ASP A 385 58.55 -26.97 43.93
C ASP A 385 59.24 -28.32 44.14
N ILE A 386 59.07 -29.28 43.24
CA ILE A 386 59.56 -30.66 43.44
C ILE A 386 61.08 -30.76 43.26
N ILE A 387 61.65 -30.13 42.23
CA ILE A 387 63.10 -30.21 41.97
C ILE A 387 63.88 -29.48 43.06
N LEU A 388 63.41 -28.32 43.55
CA LEU A 388 64.06 -27.63 44.66
C LEU A 388 64.03 -28.47 45.93
N LEU A 389 62.88 -29.07 46.27
CA LEU A 389 62.80 -29.99 47.40
C LEU A 389 63.71 -31.21 47.24
N LEU A 390 63.81 -31.77 46.03
CA LEU A 390 64.68 -32.92 45.76
C LEU A 390 66.15 -32.54 45.90
N LEU A 391 66.55 -31.40 45.34
CA LEU A 391 67.91 -30.88 45.41
C LEU A 391 68.30 -30.62 46.87
N GLN A 392 67.45 -29.93 47.62
CA GLN A 392 67.62 -29.69 49.05
C GLN A 392 67.74 -30.99 49.85
N PHE A 393 66.87 -31.97 49.59
CA PHE A 393 66.95 -33.27 50.23
C PHE A 393 68.29 -33.98 49.94
N VAL A 394 68.74 -33.94 48.68
CA VAL A 394 70.03 -34.50 48.28
C VAL A 394 71.19 -33.74 48.92
N MET A 395 71.10 -32.42 49.06
CA MET A 395 72.12 -31.61 49.73
C MET A 395 72.20 -31.90 51.22
N ASN A 396 71.08 -32.00 51.92
CA ASN A 396 71.05 -32.41 53.33
C ASN A 396 71.65 -33.81 53.52
N VAL A 397 71.41 -34.74 52.58
CA VAL A 397 72.00 -36.09 52.57
C VAL A 397 73.52 -36.03 52.32
N ALA A 398 73.97 -35.17 51.41
CA ALA A 398 75.38 -34.98 51.10
C ALA A 398 76.13 -34.32 52.27
N ASP A 399 75.58 -33.23 52.80
CA ASP A 399 76.11 -32.49 53.94
C ASP A 399 76.26 -33.39 55.17
N TYR A 400 75.24 -34.19 55.48
CA TYR A 400 75.34 -35.17 56.57
C TYR A 400 76.49 -36.15 56.37
N ARG A 401 76.70 -36.64 55.14
CA ARG A 401 77.82 -37.54 54.82
C ARG A 401 79.16 -36.82 54.89
N VAL A 402 79.24 -35.55 54.52
CA VAL A 402 80.47 -34.73 54.63
C VAL A 402 80.83 -34.49 56.10
N TYR A 403 79.86 -34.11 56.93
CA TYR A 403 80.07 -33.82 58.35
C TYR A 403 80.35 -35.06 59.20
N THR A 404 79.65 -36.18 58.95
CA THR A 404 79.74 -37.38 59.82
C THR A 404 80.57 -38.52 59.24
N LYS A 405 80.81 -38.55 57.91
CA LYS A 405 81.45 -39.66 57.16
C LYS A 405 80.81 -41.04 57.36
N ILE A 406 79.61 -41.10 57.94
CA ILE A 406 78.87 -42.33 58.24
C ILE A 406 77.56 -42.35 57.43
N LEU A 407 77.04 -43.55 57.15
CA LEU A 407 75.75 -43.72 56.49
C LEU A 407 74.61 -43.21 57.37
N ILE A 408 73.66 -42.49 56.76
CA ILE A 408 72.51 -41.89 57.47
C ILE A 408 71.70 -42.98 58.21
N PRO A 409 71.46 -42.81 59.53
CA PRO A 409 70.62 -43.71 60.30
C PRO A 409 69.18 -43.77 59.76
N LEU A 410 68.61 -44.98 59.70
CA LEU A 410 67.27 -45.26 59.14
C LEU A 410 66.15 -44.41 59.74
N ARG A 411 66.26 -44.03 61.02
CA ARG A 411 65.27 -43.19 61.71
C ARG A 411 65.29 -41.75 61.20
N LEU A 412 66.48 -41.17 61.06
CA LEU A 412 66.67 -39.81 60.56
C LEU A 412 66.26 -39.72 59.08
N PHE A 413 66.61 -40.73 58.29
CA PHE A 413 66.19 -40.79 56.89
C PHE A 413 64.66 -40.91 56.73
N ARG A 414 63.97 -41.63 57.63
CA ARG A 414 62.50 -41.68 57.64
C ARG A 414 61.90 -40.32 58.01
N GLN A 415 62.49 -39.60 58.96
CA GLN A 415 62.05 -38.25 59.32
C GLN A 415 62.19 -37.28 58.15
N TRP A 416 63.34 -37.27 57.48
CA TRP A 416 63.55 -36.42 56.30
C TRP A 416 62.66 -36.79 55.12
N LYS A 417 62.32 -38.09 54.94
CA LYS A 417 61.31 -38.49 53.97
C LYS A 417 59.92 -37.93 54.32
N ILE A 418 59.55 -37.94 55.60
CA ILE A 418 58.28 -37.39 56.06
C ILE A 418 58.26 -35.87 55.84
N GLU A 419 59.38 -35.17 56.08
CA GLU A 419 59.53 -33.73 55.84
C GLU A 419 59.45 -33.39 54.35
N PHE A 420 60.11 -34.19 53.49
CA PHE A 420 60.02 -34.07 52.04
C PHE A 420 58.57 -34.26 51.53
N ILE A 421 57.84 -35.26 52.04
CA ILE A 421 56.43 -35.49 51.67
C ILE A 421 55.53 -34.35 52.16
N LYS A 422 55.90 -33.67 53.26
CA LYS A 422 55.15 -32.54 53.81
C LYS A 422 55.42 -31.21 53.10
N GLY A 423 56.39 -31.15 52.17
CA GLY A 423 56.70 -29.90 51.46
C GLY A 423 57.55 -28.91 52.25
N ILE A 424 58.08 -29.32 53.42
CA ILE A 424 58.83 -28.41 54.30
C ILE A 424 60.30 -28.44 53.88
N LEU A 425 60.83 -27.26 53.57
CA LEU A 425 62.22 -27.05 53.21
C LEU A 425 63.10 -27.26 54.47
N PRO A 426 63.90 -28.33 54.60
CA PRO A 426 64.56 -28.67 55.86
C PRO A 426 65.84 -27.86 56.12
N SER A 427 65.74 -26.53 56.08
CA SER A 427 66.81 -25.62 56.57
C SER A 427 66.32 -24.29 57.16
N ASP A 428 65.02 -24.00 57.21
CA ASP A 428 64.50 -22.77 57.86
C ASP A 428 64.39 -22.93 59.38
N THR A 429 65.50 -23.24 60.05
CA THR A 429 65.61 -23.20 61.51
C THR A 429 66.23 -21.89 62.01
N SER A 430 66.16 -20.80 61.25
CA SER A 430 66.66 -19.47 61.65
C SER A 430 65.58 -18.40 61.82
N SER A 431 64.29 -18.74 61.75
CA SER A 431 63.18 -17.79 61.96
C SER A 431 62.19 -18.31 63.00
N ALA A 432 62.70 -18.67 64.18
CA ALA A 432 61.88 -19.09 65.33
C ALA A 432 62.17 -18.26 66.59
N GLU A 433 62.59 -17.01 66.43
CA GLU A 433 62.64 -16.01 67.49
C GLU A 433 62.07 -14.69 66.97
N ASN A 434 60.74 -14.54 67.09
CA ASN A 434 60.07 -13.30 67.50
C ASN A 434 58.58 -13.63 67.69
N GLN A 435 58.13 -13.48 68.93
CA GLN A 435 56.75 -13.64 69.36
C GLN A 435 56.01 -12.31 69.26
N VAL A 436 54.73 -12.40 68.87
CA VAL A 436 53.60 -11.49 69.17
C VAL A 436 53.53 -10.18 68.38
N GLU A 437 52.62 -10.14 67.40
CA GLU A 437 51.79 -9.00 67.02
C GLU A 437 50.52 -9.51 66.29
N ASP A 438 49.49 -8.67 66.24
CA ASP A 438 48.05 -8.97 66.30
C ASP A 438 47.36 -9.67 65.10
N PRO A 439 46.18 -10.31 65.29
CA PRO A 439 45.44 -11.04 64.26
C PRO A 439 44.49 -10.12 63.44
N VAL A 440 44.98 -8.98 62.94
CA VAL A 440 44.14 -8.02 62.17
C VAL A 440 44.67 -7.75 60.76
N GLU A 441 45.90 -8.15 60.43
CA GLU A 441 46.48 -7.85 59.10
C GLU A 441 46.19 -8.92 58.03
N ASN A 442 45.78 -10.14 58.43
CA ASN A 442 45.56 -11.26 57.51
C ASN A 442 44.23 -11.22 56.73
N GLU A 443 43.33 -10.27 57.02
CA GLU A 443 42.07 -10.08 56.27
C GLU A 443 42.20 -9.03 55.15
N ILE A 444 43.16 -8.12 55.24
CA ILE A 444 43.39 -7.06 54.24
C ILE A 444 44.20 -7.61 53.05
N GLU A 445 45.10 -8.56 53.27
CA GLU A 445 45.86 -9.18 52.18
C GLU A 445 44.99 -10.13 51.33
N ASN A 446 44.07 -10.88 51.95
CA ASN A 446 43.17 -11.79 51.22
C ASN A 446 42.10 -11.09 50.37
N THR A 447 41.82 -9.80 50.62
CA THR A 447 40.96 -8.98 49.75
C THR A 447 41.74 -8.34 48.60
N ALA A 448 43.06 -8.13 48.74
CA ALA A 448 43.92 -7.65 47.67
C ALA A 448 44.18 -8.71 46.58
N TYR A 449 44.25 -10.00 46.94
CA TYR A 449 44.47 -11.10 45.98
C TYR A 449 43.23 -11.52 45.18
N GLN A 450 42.03 -11.02 45.53
CA GLN A 450 40.81 -11.27 44.73
C GLN A 450 40.61 -10.25 43.59
N LEU A 451 41.38 -9.15 43.54
CA LEU A 451 41.25 -8.11 42.51
C LEU A 451 42.37 -8.12 41.45
N GLN A 452 43.30 -9.07 41.49
CA GLN A 452 44.40 -9.17 40.52
C GLN A 452 44.25 -10.33 39.52
N LEU A 453 43.03 -10.57 39.04
CA LEU A 453 42.78 -11.42 37.87
C LEU A 453 42.09 -10.61 36.77
N LYS A 454 42.91 -9.94 35.95
CA LYS A 454 42.87 -9.84 34.46
C LYS A 454 43.28 -8.45 33.93
N PRO A 455 44.54 -8.29 33.48
CA PRO A 455 44.94 -7.17 32.61
C PRO A 455 45.18 -7.57 31.14
N ASP A 456 44.63 -8.70 30.66
CA ASP A 456 44.84 -9.15 29.26
C ASP A 456 43.57 -9.06 28.38
N GLN A 457 42.50 -8.42 28.86
CA GLN A 457 41.28 -8.19 28.05
C GLN A 457 41.16 -6.76 27.51
N ILE A 458 42.14 -5.89 27.74
CA ILE A 458 42.04 -4.45 27.44
C ILE A 458 42.86 -4.04 26.20
N ILE A 459 43.86 -4.83 25.79
CA ILE A 459 44.78 -4.43 24.71
C ILE A 459 44.19 -4.63 23.30
N GLU A 460 43.12 -5.43 23.14
CA GLU A 460 42.43 -5.58 21.84
C GLU A 460 41.48 -4.41 21.49
N GLU A 461 41.22 -3.46 22.40
CA GLU A 461 40.33 -2.32 22.14
C GLU A 461 41.06 -0.99 21.83
N GLN A 462 42.40 -0.94 21.87
CA GLN A 462 43.15 0.32 21.72
C GLN A 462 43.76 0.58 20.33
N HIS A 463 43.59 -0.32 19.36
CA HIS A 463 44.02 -0.08 17.97
C HIS A 463 42.88 0.44 17.09
N GLU A 464 42.13 1.43 17.55
CA GLU A 464 41.32 2.29 16.66
C GLU A 464 40.94 3.62 17.33
N LEU A 465 41.85 4.20 18.12
CA LEU A 465 41.69 5.55 18.65
C LEU A 465 42.56 6.50 17.82
N LEU A 466 41.90 7.52 17.27
CA LEU A 466 42.54 8.74 16.76
C LEU A 466 43.59 9.20 17.77
N ASP A 467 44.74 9.69 17.29
CA ASP A 467 45.75 10.30 18.14
C ASP A 467 45.06 11.40 18.96
N ASP A 468 45.24 11.44 20.29
CA ASP A 468 44.53 12.41 21.14
C ASP A 468 44.84 13.86 20.70
N CYS A 469 46.00 14.06 20.06
CA CYS A 469 46.37 15.30 19.37
C CYS A 469 45.45 15.64 18.16
N ASP A 470 45.04 14.66 17.35
CA ASP A 470 44.11 14.86 16.22
C ASP A 470 42.69 15.20 16.73
N LEU A 471 42.29 14.61 17.86
CA LEU A 471 41.00 14.87 18.48
C LEU A 471 40.95 16.25 19.14
N GLU A 472 42.05 16.70 19.74
CA GLU A 472 42.19 18.07 20.26
C GLU A 472 42.21 19.11 19.13
N GLU A 473 42.88 18.83 18.01
CA GLU A 473 42.83 19.69 16.81
C GLU A 473 41.42 19.78 16.22
N TYR A 474 40.67 18.66 16.18
CA TYR A 474 39.26 18.65 15.75
C TYR A 474 38.32 19.36 16.73
N GLN A 475 38.48 19.16 18.04
CA GLN A 475 37.61 19.78 19.06
C GLN A 475 37.83 21.28 19.17
N ASN A 476 39.08 21.72 19.07
CA ASN A 476 39.41 23.14 19.08
C ASN A 476 39.19 23.79 17.71
N LEU A 477 38.87 22.98 16.68
CA LEU A 477 38.72 23.39 15.29
C LEU A 477 39.94 24.22 14.87
N THR A 478 41.13 23.68 15.07
CA THR A 478 42.43 24.30 14.75
C THR A 478 43.22 23.42 13.79
N GLY A 479 44.13 23.99 12.99
CA GLY A 479 44.95 23.20 12.05
C GLY A 479 44.16 22.85 10.78
N ASP A 480 44.10 21.58 10.41
CA ASP A 480 43.37 21.12 9.22
C ASP A 480 41.83 21.22 9.37
N TRP A 481 41.32 21.45 10.59
CA TRP A 481 39.90 21.53 10.92
C TRP A 481 39.38 22.95 11.25
N ASP A 482 40.20 23.99 11.01
CA ASP A 482 39.81 25.40 11.18
C ASP A 482 38.56 25.78 10.36
N LEU A 483 37.48 26.19 11.02
CA LEU A 483 36.21 26.60 10.37
C LEU A 483 36.38 27.77 9.39
N ALA A 484 37.40 28.61 9.57
CA ALA A 484 37.74 29.69 8.65
C ALA A 484 38.38 29.18 7.35
N ASN A 485 39.02 28.00 7.39
CA ASN A 485 39.60 27.31 6.23
C ASN A 485 38.57 26.41 5.52
N ILE A 486 37.52 25.96 6.23
CA ILE A 486 36.40 25.18 5.67
C ILE A 486 35.47 26.13 4.88
N GLY A 487 35.94 26.50 3.69
CA GLY A 487 35.30 27.44 2.78
C GLY A 487 36.31 28.31 2.01
N ALA A 488 37.56 28.37 2.49
CA ALA A 488 38.67 29.05 1.84
C ALA A 488 39.76 28.08 1.34
N LEU A 489 39.48 26.78 1.25
CA LEU A 489 40.26 25.91 0.38
C LEU A 489 39.96 26.31 -1.07
N TYR A 490 40.83 27.18 -1.59
CA TYR A 490 41.15 27.28 -2.99
C TYR A 490 41.24 25.87 -3.56
N MET A 491 40.17 25.40 -4.22
CA MET A 491 40.32 24.33 -5.17
C MET A 491 41.35 24.84 -6.17
N LYS A 492 42.58 24.29 -6.14
CA LYS A 492 43.40 24.26 -7.34
C LYS A 492 42.55 23.56 -8.38
N SER A 493 41.95 24.36 -9.25
CA SER A 493 41.21 23.90 -10.40
C SER A 493 42.13 22.96 -11.19
N PHE A 494 41.68 21.73 -11.40
CA PHE A 494 42.09 21.03 -12.62
C PHE A 494 41.48 21.80 -13.81
N PRO A 495 42.24 21.94 -14.91
CA PRO A 495 41.89 22.87 -15.97
C PRO A 495 40.65 22.36 -16.71
N ASN A 496 39.68 23.25 -16.87
CA ASN A 496 38.46 23.13 -17.67
C ASN A 496 37.29 22.36 -17.01
N GLU A 497 36.36 23.10 -16.39
CA GLU A 497 35.00 23.27 -16.94
C GLU A 497 34.20 24.27 -16.07
N LEU A 498 33.40 25.10 -16.75
CA LEU A 498 32.65 26.24 -16.22
C LEU A 498 31.22 25.82 -15.86
N ILE A 499 30.74 26.16 -14.66
CA ILE A 499 29.27 26.25 -14.38
C ILE A 499 29.00 27.54 -13.57
N PRO A 500 27.94 28.30 -13.91
CA PRO A 500 27.69 29.63 -13.34
C PRO A 500 27.04 29.57 -11.95
N ARG A 501 27.40 30.56 -11.13
CA ARG A 501 26.83 30.83 -9.79
C ARG A 501 25.36 31.26 -9.87
N ILE A 502 24.53 30.75 -8.97
CA ILE A 502 23.30 31.41 -8.53
C ILE A 502 23.42 31.63 -7.02
N GLN A 503 23.31 32.88 -6.62
CA GLN A 503 23.48 33.42 -5.26
C GLN A 503 22.21 33.24 -4.42
N ASP A 504 22.42 32.84 -3.17
CA ASP A 504 21.87 33.39 -1.91
C ASP A 504 20.37 33.73 -1.81
N LYS A 505 19.58 32.82 -1.20
CA LYS A 505 18.57 33.14 -0.18
C LYS A 505 18.36 31.95 0.79
N PRO A 506 18.27 32.15 2.12
CA PRO A 506 17.80 31.10 3.03
C PRO A 506 16.29 30.92 2.91
N MET A 507 15.83 29.66 2.80
CA MET A 507 14.41 29.26 2.85
C MET A 507 13.91 29.29 4.30
N GLU A 508 12.88 30.09 4.57
CA GLU A 508 12.12 30.07 5.83
C GLU A 508 11.21 28.82 5.87
N TRP A 509 11.13 28.16 7.03
CA TRP A 509 10.27 26.98 7.23
C TRP A 509 8.87 27.42 7.70
N ILE A 510 7.84 26.93 7.02
CA ILE A 510 6.42 27.05 7.43
C ILE A 510 6.12 25.96 8.47
N ASP A 511 5.59 26.37 9.62
CA ASP A 511 5.25 25.50 10.76
C ASP A 511 3.89 24.80 10.55
N LEU A 512 3.89 23.47 10.43
CA LEU A 512 2.74 22.61 10.07
C LEU A 512 1.76 22.30 11.22
N LYS A 513 1.67 23.14 12.25
CA LYS A 513 0.91 22.81 13.47
C LYS A 513 -0.59 23.12 13.41
N ASP A 514 -1.09 23.77 12.37
CA ASP A 514 -2.48 24.26 12.33
C ASP A 514 -3.49 23.40 11.54
N GLU A 515 -3.09 22.30 10.90
CA GLU A 515 -4.03 21.47 10.09
C GLU A 515 -4.66 20.26 10.80
N ILE A 516 -4.37 20.00 12.08
CA ILE A 516 -4.86 18.76 12.75
C ILE A 516 -6.30 18.86 13.29
N ARG A 517 -7.00 19.99 13.18
CA ARG A 517 -8.34 20.15 13.79
C ARG A 517 -9.55 19.90 12.89
N SER A 518 -9.41 19.46 11.64
CA SER A 518 -10.55 19.44 10.71
C SER A 518 -10.73 18.22 9.81
N ASN A 519 -10.20 17.03 10.15
CA ASN A 519 -10.58 15.80 9.41
C ASN A 519 -10.65 14.55 10.30
N GLU A 520 -11.89 14.19 10.70
CA GLU A 520 -12.23 12.89 11.27
C GLU A 520 -12.08 11.78 10.19
N PHE A 521 -10.97 11.05 10.18
CA PHE A 521 -10.91 9.74 9.52
C PHE A 521 -11.37 8.66 10.50
N LYS A 522 -12.61 8.22 10.36
CA LYS A 522 -13.14 7.02 11.04
C LYS A 522 -12.50 5.77 10.41
N LEU A 523 -11.65 5.06 11.16
CA LEU A 523 -11.35 3.66 10.85
C LEU A 523 -12.61 2.81 11.06
N PRO A 524 -12.95 1.87 10.17
CA PRO A 524 -14.04 0.93 10.42
C PRO A 524 -13.53 -0.19 11.34
N ASN A 525 -13.75 -0.03 12.64
CA ASN A 525 -13.81 -1.17 13.56
C ASN A 525 -15.18 -1.85 13.37
N ASN A 526 -15.20 -2.97 12.66
CA ASN A 526 -16.28 -3.95 12.75
C ASN A 526 -15.67 -5.35 12.76
N ILE A 527 -15.49 -5.87 13.97
CA ILE A 527 -14.93 -7.19 14.28
C ILE A 527 -15.86 -8.32 13.76
N ASP A 528 -17.11 -8.00 13.41
CA ASP A 528 -18.10 -8.99 12.96
C ASP A 528 -17.95 -9.41 11.48
N GLN A 529 -17.14 -8.72 10.68
CA GLN A 529 -16.87 -9.13 9.28
C GLN A 529 -15.77 -10.19 9.15
N LEU A 530 -15.03 -10.50 10.24
CA LEU A 530 -13.98 -11.53 10.24
C LEU A 530 -14.53 -12.96 10.23
N ARG A 531 -15.81 -13.16 10.57
CA ARG A 531 -16.40 -14.51 10.71
C ARG A 531 -16.72 -15.19 9.38
N ASN A 532 -16.76 -14.45 8.27
CA ASN A 532 -17.14 -14.96 6.94
C ASN A 532 -16.00 -14.90 5.92
N ASN A 533 -14.74 -14.78 6.34
CA ASN A 533 -13.62 -14.79 5.41
C ASN A 533 -13.23 -16.26 5.09
N PRO A 534 -13.47 -16.76 3.86
CA PRO A 534 -13.22 -18.15 3.48
C PRO A 534 -11.74 -18.54 3.59
N ILE A 535 -10.83 -17.56 3.55
CA ILE A 535 -9.39 -17.75 3.69
C ILE A 535 -9.04 -18.11 5.15
N LEU A 536 -9.65 -17.42 6.12
CA LEU A 536 -9.44 -17.72 7.54
C LEU A 536 -10.05 -19.06 7.93
N GLU A 537 -11.23 -19.39 7.41
CA GLU A 537 -11.86 -20.68 7.65
C GLU A 537 -11.03 -21.84 7.05
N TRP A 538 -10.42 -21.63 5.88
CA TRP A 538 -9.50 -22.58 5.26
C TRP A 538 -8.21 -22.77 6.07
N ILE A 539 -7.63 -21.68 6.57
CA ILE A 539 -6.43 -21.72 7.42
C ILE A 539 -6.74 -22.49 8.72
N ILE A 540 -7.89 -22.21 9.37
CA ILE A 540 -8.30 -22.90 10.59
C ILE A 540 -8.53 -24.39 10.33
N LYS A 541 -9.23 -24.76 9.24
CA LYS A 541 -9.44 -26.17 8.85
C LYS A 541 -8.14 -26.90 8.55
N ARG A 542 -7.16 -26.21 7.95
CA ARG A 542 -5.84 -26.79 7.65
C ARG A 542 -5.00 -26.99 8.90
N LEU A 543 -5.02 -26.03 9.83
CA LEU A 543 -4.32 -26.14 11.10
C LEU A 543 -4.93 -27.22 12.00
N TYR A 544 -6.26 -27.38 12.00
CA TYR A 544 -6.93 -28.47 12.72
C TYR A 544 -6.55 -29.87 12.17
N LYS A 545 -6.42 -30.02 10.85
CA LYS A 545 -5.99 -31.29 10.23
C LYS A 545 -4.54 -31.67 10.53
N ILE A 546 -3.66 -30.70 10.76
CA ILE A 546 -2.24 -30.94 11.06
C ILE A 546 -2.06 -31.35 12.53
N ASN A 547 -2.84 -30.75 13.44
CA ASN A 547 -2.68 -30.98 14.88
C ASN A 547 -3.49 -32.18 15.42
N PHE A 548 -4.54 -32.62 14.72
CA PHE A 548 -5.33 -33.80 15.11
C PHE A 548 -5.61 -34.69 13.88
N PRO A 549 -4.68 -35.57 13.49
CA PRO A 549 -4.99 -36.60 12.50
C PRO A 549 -5.97 -37.60 13.14
N VAL A 550 -7.18 -37.66 12.60
CA VAL A 550 -8.18 -38.65 13.01
C VAL A 550 -7.68 -40.03 12.60
N ASN A 551 -7.56 -40.95 13.57
CA ASN A 551 -7.31 -42.38 13.35
C ASN A 551 -8.33 -43.01 12.41
#